data_AF-A0A558AZI0-F1
#
_entry.id   AF-A0A558AZI0-F1
#
_cell.length_a   1.000
_cell.length_b   1.000
_cell.length_c   1.000
_cell.angle_alpha   90.00
_cell.angle_beta   90.00
_cell.angle_gamma   90.00
#
_symmetry.space_group_name_H-M   'P 1'
#
loop_
_entity.id
_entity.type
_entity.pdbx_description
1 polymer ?
#
loop_
_entity_poly.entity_id
_entity_poly.type
_entity_poly.pdbx_seq_one_letter_code
_entity_poly.pdbx_strand_id
1 'polypeptide(L)'
;MSYQFEELFADIQKDNRKVLDDIEPFEHPLVVLLRKCLEEQEYMLDRLIEEFEEGKTELKDIKTNCSALFHANQKVNPYFAEWKRATGWIGYKDDTPSEELMKSLEERLDEMQDDLIEIAAKLDEEYGESTTKYFIPTFYLPEERVN
;
A
#
# COMPACT_ATOMS: atom_id res chain seq x y z
N MET A 1 -2.37 -7.32 23.20
CA MET A 1 -0.94 -7.63 22.97
C MET A 1 -0.40 -6.38 22.30
N SER A 2 0.72 -5.79 22.73
CA SER A 2 1.21 -4.60 22.03
C SER A 2 1.89 -5.04 20.75
N TYR A 3 1.23 -4.85 19.60
CA TYR A 3 1.84 -5.04 18.30
C TYR A 3 2.84 -3.91 18.02
N GLN A 4 3.96 -4.23 17.36
CA GLN A 4 4.95 -3.26 16.88
C GLN A 4 4.52 -2.77 15.50
N PHE A 5 3.47 -1.94 15.44
CA PHE A 5 2.92 -1.44 14.18
C PHE A 5 3.91 -0.58 13.41
N GLU A 6 4.77 0.15 14.12
CA GLU A 6 5.86 0.93 13.53
C GLU A 6 6.79 0.08 12.67
N GLU A 7 7.14 -1.13 13.10
CA GLU A 7 8.00 -2.04 12.34
C GLU A 7 7.27 -2.56 11.08
N LEU A 8 5.99 -2.92 11.22
CA LEU A 8 5.17 -3.39 10.09
C LEU A 8 4.99 -2.30 9.01
N PHE A 9 4.76 -1.05 9.43
CA PHE A 9 4.67 0.07 8.49
C PHE A 9 6.02 0.41 7.85
N ALA A 10 7.12 0.26 8.59
CA ALA A 10 8.47 0.49 8.06
C ALA A 10 8.85 -0.52 6.97
N ASP A 11 8.43 -1.78 7.10
CA ASP A 11 8.64 -2.81 6.08
C ASP A 11 7.90 -2.46 4.78
N ILE A 12 6.61 -2.12 4.85
CA ILE A 12 5.83 -1.67 3.68
C ILE A 12 6.46 -0.41 3.06
N GLN A 13 6.93 0.54 3.88
CA GLN A 13 7.55 1.77 3.39
C GLN A 13 8.82 1.48 2.57
N LYS A 14 9.62 0.53 3.02
CA LYS A 14 10.85 0.13 2.31
C LYS A 14 10.53 -0.43 0.93
N ASP A 15 9.51 -1.28 0.82
CA ASP A 15 9.09 -1.82 -0.48
C ASP A 15 8.44 -0.74 -1.36
N ASN A 16 7.64 0.15 -0.77
CA ASN A 16 7.06 1.29 -1.49
C ASN A 16 8.14 2.19 -2.12
N ARG A 17 9.19 2.53 -1.36
CA ARG A 17 10.35 3.28 -1.85
C ARG A 17 11.07 2.55 -2.97
N LYS A 18 11.24 1.22 -2.83
CA LYS A 18 11.87 0.41 -3.85
C LYS A 18 11.09 0.42 -5.16
N VAL A 19 9.75 0.32 -5.09
CA VAL A 19 8.88 0.43 -6.26
C VAL A 19 8.98 1.81 -6.89
N LEU A 20 8.98 2.89 -6.08
CA LEU A 20 9.15 4.27 -6.57
C LEU A 20 10.47 4.45 -7.35
N ASP A 21 11.58 3.94 -6.81
CA ASP A 21 12.89 3.96 -7.47
C ASP A 21 12.86 3.18 -8.80
N ASP A 22 12.26 1.98 -8.77
CA ASP A 22 12.23 1.07 -9.92
C ASP A 22 11.34 1.60 -11.06
N ILE A 23 10.34 2.44 -10.76
CA ILE A 23 9.47 3.08 -11.77
C ILE A 23 9.89 4.51 -12.14
N GLU A 24 10.91 5.09 -11.48
CA GLU A 24 11.42 6.44 -11.75
C GLU A 24 11.70 6.69 -13.24
N PRO A 25 12.36 5.76 -13.97
CA PRO A 25 12.78 6.02 -15.35
C PRO A 25 11.65 6.10 -16.38
N PHE A 26 10.42 5.68 -16.02
CA PHE A 26 9.31 5.57 -16.98
C PHE A 26 8.38 6.78 -16.90
N GLU A 27 8.14 7.40 -18.05
CA GLU A 27 7.27 8.59 -18.18
C GLU A 27 5.84 8.25 -18.64
N HIS A 28 5.49 6.96 -18.64
CA HIS A 28 4.17 6.52 -19.08
C HIS A 28 3.06 7.16 -18.22
N PRO A 29 1.94 7.66 -18.79
CA PRO A 29 0.90 8.33 -18.00
C PRO A 29 0.33 7.50 -16.84
N LEU A 30 0.23 6.17 -17.01
CA LEU A 30 -0.17 5.26 -15.92
C LEU A 30 0.90 5.14 -14.82
N VAL A 31 2.19 5.24 -15.16
CA VAL A 31 3.28 5.30 -14.18
C VAL A 31 3.22 6.59 -13.38
N VAL A 32 2.87 7.72 -14.01
CA VAL A 32 2.68 8.99 -13.28
C VAL A 32 1.56 8.87 -12.24
N LEU A 33 0.44 8.24 -12.61
CA LEU A 33 -0.67 7.99 -11.66
C LEU A 33 -0.27 7.01 -10.56
N LEU A 34 0.42 5.91 -10.91
CA LEU A 34 0.95 4.94 -9.97
C LEU A 34 1.90 5.61 -8.96
N ARG A 35 2.85 6.41 -9.46
CA ARG A 35 3.81 7.16 -8.64
C ARG A 35 3.10 8.08 -7.65
N LYS A 36 2.06 8.81 -8.10
CA LYS A 36 1.27 9.67 -7.20
C LYS A 36 0.61 8.89 -6.07
N CYS A 37 0.07 7.69 -6.35
CA CYS A 37 -0.50 6.85 -5.30
C CYS A 37 0.55 6.29 -4.34
N LEU A 38 1.72 5.91 -4.85
CA LEU A 38 2.83 5.42 -4.01
C LEU A 38 3.47 6.54 -3.17
N GLU A 39 3.54 7.77 -3.67
CA GLU A 39 3.95 8.96 -2.91
C GLU A 39 2.94 9.29 -1.79
N GLU A 40 1.63 9.20 -2.08
CA GLU A 40 0.58 9.34 -1.06
C GLU A 40 0.69 8.24 0.01
N GLN A 41 0.91 6.99 -0.42
CA GLN A 41 1.14 5.85 0.46
C GLN A 41 2.39 6.06 1.34
N GLU A 42 3.52 6.48 0.77
CA GLU A 42 4.76 6.77 1.49
C GLU A 42 4.55 7.79 2.59
N TYR A 43 3.91 8.92 2.25
CA TYR A 43 3.66 10.00 3.20
C TYR A 43 2.79 9.53 4.38
N MET A 44 1.79 8.68 4.14
CA MET A 44 0.98 8.13 5.23
C MET A 44 1.74 7.13 6.08
N LEU A 45 2.62 6.32 5.48
CA LEU A 45 3.49 5.41 6.21
C LEU A 45 4.46 6.17 7.12
N ASP A 46 5.13 7.22 6.62
CA ASP A 46 6.02 8.06 7.43
C ASP A 46 5.29 8.60 8.67
N ARG A 47 4.06 9.11 8.50
CA ARG A 47 3.26 9.66 9.60
C ARG A 47 2.82 8.60 10.59
N LEU A 48 2.42 7.42 10.13
CA LEU A 48 2.01 6.33 11.00
C LEU A 48 3.20 5.81 11.82
N ILE A 49 4.37 5.64 11.20
CA ILE A 49 5.60 5.25 11.91
C ILE A 49 5.90 6.26 13.02
N GLU A 50 5.91 7.56 12.71
CA GLU A 50 6.14 8.63 13.69
C GLU A 50 5.09 8.61 14.82
N GLU A 51 3.80 8.44 14.49
CA GLU A 51 2.72 8.39 15.48
C GLU A 51 2.90 7.22 16.46
N PHE A 52 3.24 6.03 15.96
CA PHE A 52 3.47 4.86 16.80
C PHE A 52 4.77 4.98 17.64
N GLU A 53 5.86 5.53 17.08
CA GLU A 53 7.10 5.79 17.81
C GLU A 53 6.91 6.82 18.95
N GLU A 54 6.08 7.84 18.73
CA GLU A 54 5.71 8.84 19.75
C GLU A 54 4.71 8.30 20.79
N GLY A 55 4.25 7.05 20.63
CA GLY A 55 3.27 6.42 21.50
C GLY A 55 1.83 6.91 21.31
N LYS A 56 1.52 7.56 20.18
CA LYS A 56 0.15 7.94 19.79
C LYS A 56 -0.59 6.72 19.24
N THR A 57 -1.02 5.86 20.16
CA THR A 57 -1.71 4.61 19.83
C THR A 57 -3.22 4.71 19.99
N GLU A 58 -3.79 5.88 20.31
CA GLU A 58 -5.25 6.00 20.35
C GLU A 58 -5.82 6.06 18.94
N LEU A 59 -6.95 5.39 18.72
CA LEU A 59 -7.56 5.33 17.41
C LEU A 59 -7.84 6.69 16.79
N LYS A 60 -8.22 7.68 17.60
CA LYS A 60 -8.51 9.04 17.13
C LYS A 60 -7.30 9.71 16.47
N ASP A 61 -6.09 9.30 16.84
CA ASP A 61 -4.84 9.88 16.37
C ASP A 61 -4.44 9.24 15.03
N ILE A 62 -4.55 7.91 14.92
CA ILE A 62 -4.08 7.16 13.74
C ILE A 62 -5.13 6.98 12.63
N LYS A 63 -6.42 7.12 12.94
CA LYS A 63 -7.53 6.76 12.03
C LYS A 63 -7.43 7.41 10.65
N THR A 64 -7.11 8.69 10.60
CA THR A 64 -7.06 9.44 9.35
C THR A 64 -5.93 8.94 8.45
N ASN A 65 -4.73 8.74 9.00
CA ASN A 65 -3.58 8.29 8.23
C ASN A 65 -3.75 6.82 7.81
N CYS A 66 -4.26 5.95 8.69
CA CYS A 66 -4.62 4.57 8.30
C CYS A 66 -5.62 4.55 7.14
N SER A 67 -6.70 5.34 7.22
CA SER A 67 -7.70 5.39 6.14
C SER A 67 -7.09 5.83 4.82
N ALA A 68 -6.25 6.87 4.85
CA ALA A 68 -5.58 7.37 3.67
C ALA A 68 -4.60 6.33 3.09
N LEU A 69 -3.85 5.63 3.94
CA LEU A 69 -2.94 4.55 3.55
C LEU A 69 -3.67 3.44 2.79
N PHE A 70 -4.73 2.87 3.38
CA PHE A 70 -5.49 1.80 2.73
C PHE A 70 -6.10 2.26 1.40
N HIS A 71 -6.62 3.49 1.33
CA HIS A 71 -7.17 4.02 0.08
C HIS A 71 -6.11 4.31 -0.99
N ALA A 72 -4.90 4.71 -0.60
CA ALA A 72 -3.80 4.88 -1.54
C ALA A 72 -3.39 3.53 -2.14
N ASN A 73 -3.20 2.51 -1.29
CA ASN A 73 -2.86 1.16 -1.74
C ASN A 73 -3.91 0.55 -2.68
N GLN A 74 -5.21 0.76 -2.40
CA GLN A 74 -6.29 0.30 -3.30
C GLN A 74 -6.21 0.85 -4.73
N LYS A 75 -5.61 2.02 -4.92
CA LYS A 75 -5.47 2.64 -6.24
C LYS A 75 -4.21 2.18 -6.98
N VAL A 76 -3.19 1.71 -6.24
CA VAL A 76 -1.92 1.24 -6.81
C VAL A 76 -2.14 0.07 -7.77
N ASN A 77 -2.86 -0.97 -7.32
CA ASN A 77 -3.02 -2.20 -8.11
C ASN A 77 -3.74 -1.98 -9.45
N PRO A 78 -4.85 -1.23 -9.54
CA PRO A 78 -5.46 -0.91 -10.83
C PRO A 78 -4.54 -0.16 -11.79
N TYR A 79 -3.77 0.84 -11.32
CA TYR A 79 -2.87 1.59 -12.20
C TYR A 79 -1.70 0.73 -12.70
N PHE A 80 -1.15 -0.11 -11.83
CA PHE A 80 -0.12 -1.06 -12.21
C PHE A 80 -0.63 -2.11 -13.21
N ALA A 81 -1.80 -2.71 -12.97
CA ALA A 81 -2.39 -3.71 -13.86
C ALA A 81 -2.65 -3.15 -15.27
N GLU A 82 -3.16 -1.92 -15.36
CA GLU A 82 -3.36 -1.26 -16.65
C GLU A 82 -2.02 -0.92 -17.34
N TRP A 83 -0.99 -0.54 -16.58
CA TRP A 83 0.33 -0.31 -17.15
C TRP A 83 0.95 -1.60 -17.69
N LYS A 84 0.93 -2.69 -16.91
CA LYS A 84 1.37 -4.03 -17.32
C LYS A 84 0.63 -4.52 -18.57
N ARG A 85 -0.67 -4.23 -18.68
CA ARG A 85 -1.46 -4.55 -19.87
C ARG A 85 -1.04 -3.71 -21.09
N ALA A 86 -0.83 -2.41 -20.90
CA ALA A 86 -0.42 -1.50 -21.97
C ALA A 86 0.96 -1.88 -22.55
N THR A 87 1.92 -2.22 -21.69
CA THR A 87 3.25 -2.67 -22.10
C THR A 87 3.19 -3.99 -22.88
N GLY A 88 2.31 -4.91 -22.48
CA GLY A 88 2.06 -6.16 -23.21
C GLY A 88 1.47 -5.98 -24.62
N TRP A 89 0.74 -4.88 -24.88
CA TRP A 89 0.12 -4.62 -26.19
C TRP A 89 1.01 -3.83 -27.15
N ILE A 90 1.76 -2.85 -26.64
CA ILE A 90 2.57 -1.94 -27.48
C ILE A 90 3.88 -2.62 -27.93
N GLY A 91 4.23 -3.75 -27.29
CA GLY A 91 5.50 -4.43 -27.46
C GLY A 91 6.63 -3.64 -26.81
N TYR A 92 7.71 -4.34 -26.41
CA TYR A 92 8.85 -3.72 -25.75
C TYR A 92 9.66 -2.85 -26.73
N LYS A 93 9.22 -1.61 -26.95
CA LYS A 93 10.06 -0.56 -27.55
C LYS A 93 10.93 0.06 -26.47
N ASP A 94 11.90 0.90 -26.86
CA ASP A 94 13.00 1.41 -26.03
C ASP A 94 12.61 2.14 -24.71
N ASP A 95 11.32 2.28 -24.40
CA ASP A 95 10.76 2.95 -23.20
C ASP A 95 9.78 2.03 -22.42
N THR A 96 9.97 0.71 -22.54
CA THR A 96 9.11 -0.32 -21.93
C THR A 96 9.90 -1.10 -20.88
N PRO A 97 9.38 -1.31 -19.65
CA PRO A 97 10.07 -2.12 -18.65
C PRO A 97 10.28 -3.55 -19.12
N SER A 98 11.34 -4.20 -18.63
CA SER A 98 11.57 -5.62 -18.88
C SER A 98 10.47 -6.47 -18.24
N GLU A 99 10.28 -7.68 -18.76
CA GLU A 99 9.36 -8.67 -18.16
C GLU A 99 9.76 -9.01 -16.72
N GLU A 100 11.07 -9.12 -16.46
CA GLU A 100 11.61 -9.37 -15.12
C GLU A 100 11.27 -8.24 -14.15
N LEU A 101 11.42 -6.98 -14.57
CA LEU A 101 11.06 -5.83 -13.76
C LEU A 101 9.54 -5.81 -13.49
N MET A 102 8.73 -6.04 -14.51
CA MET A 102 7.27 -6.12 -14.37
C MET A 102 6.84 -7.19 -13.36
N LYS A 103 7.47 -8.36 -13.41
CA LYS A 103 7.20 -9.42 -12.44
C LYS A 103 7.64 -9.03 -11.03
N SER A 104 8.83 -8.47 -10.87
CA SER A 104 9.32 -8.02 -9.56
C SER A 104 8.47 -6.90 -8.96
N LEU A 105 7.92 -6.00 -9.79
CA LEU A 105 7.00 -4.96 -9.32
C LEU A 105 5.68 -5.57 -8.84
N GLU A 106 5.11 -6.52 -9.59
CA GLU A 106 3.89 -7.22 -9.20
C GLU A 106 4.05 -7.94 -7.86
N GLU A 107 5.12 -8.73 -7.71
CA GLU A 107 5.41 -9.45 -6.47
C GLU A 107 5.49 -8.50 -5.26
N ARG A 108 6.15 -7.33 -5.39
CA ARG A 108 6.24 -6.33 -4.31
C ARG A 108 4.92 -5.65 -3.99
N LEU A 109 4.12 -5.33 -5.02
CA LEU A 109 2.83 -4.70 -4.81
C LEU A 109 1.85 -5.66 -4.10
N ASP A 110 1.91 -6.94 -4.44
CA ASP A 110 1.15 -8.00 -3.79
C ASP A 110 1.62 -8.20 -2.34
N GLU A 111 2.94 -8.28 -2.09
CA GLU A 111 3.51 -8.36 -0.74
C GLU A 111 3.04 -7.19 0.16
N MET A 112 3.14 -5.94 -0.33
CA MET A 112 2.63 -4.78 0.42
C MET A 112 1.13 -4.84 0.70
N GLN A 113 0.34 -5.42 -0.22
CA GLN A 113 -1.09 -5.58 -0.01
C GLN A 113 -1.37 -6.63 1.08
N ASP A 114 -0.67 -7.76 1.06
CA ASP A 114 -0.78 -8.81 2.05
C ASP A 114 -0.37 -8.32 3.46
N ASP A 115 0.71 -7.54 3.55
CA ASP A 115 1.13 -6.91 4.80
C ASP A 115 0.06 -5.96 5.35
N LEU A 116 -0.60 -5.19 4.47
CA LEU A 116 -1.72 -4.33 4.87
C LEU A 116 -2.94 -5.12 5.35
N ILE A 117 -3.21 -6.29 4.75
CA ILE A 117 -4.26 -7.20 5.24
C ILE A 117 -3.92 -7.70 6.64
N GLU A 118 -2.66 -8.08 6.89
CA GLU A 118 -2.20 -8.50 8.22
C GLU A 118 -2.32 -7.36 9.25
N ILE A 119 -1.88 -6.16 8.88
CA ILE A 119 -2.01 -4.96 9.73
C ILE A 119 -3.48 -4.67 10.03
N ALA A 120 -4.36 -4.78 9.03
CA ALA A 120 -5.79 -4.56 9.20
C ALA A 120 -6.40 -5.53 10.24
N ALA A 121 -6.00 -6.80 10.20
CA ALA A 121 -6.41 -7.80 11.19
C ALA A 121 -5.90 -7.44 12.60
N LYS A 122 -4.63 -7.05 12.73
CA LYS A 122 -4.04 -6.64 14.02
C LYS A 122 -4.68 -5.38 14.60
N LEU A 123 -4.91 -4.36 13.77
CA LEU A 123 -5.62 -3.13 14.17
C LEU A 123 -7.02 -3.46 14.67
N ASP A 124 -7.66 -4.43 14.03
CA ASP A 124 -8.97 -4.86 14.44
C ASP A 124 -9.00 -5.59 15.79
N GLU A 125 -8.06 -6.48 16.03
CA GLU A 125 -7.91 -7.15 17.32
C GLU A 125 -7.66 -6.16 18.46
N GLU A 126 -6.89 -5.09 18.20
CA GLU A 126 -6.52 -4.09 19.22
C GLU A 126 -7.64 -3.07 19.49
N TYR A 127 -8.32 -2.57 18.46
CA TYR A 127 -9.32 -1.48 18.59
C TYR A 127 -10.78 -1.93 18.50
N GLY A 128 -11.02 -3.17 18.09
CA GLY A 128 -12.33 -3.78 17.97
C GLY A 128 -13.11 -3.40 16.69
N GLU A 129 -13.89 -4.37 16.22
CA GLU A 129 -14.67 -4.36 14.97
C GLU A 129 -15.56 -3.13 14.79
N SER A 130 -16.25 -2.70 15.84
CA SER A 130 -17.20 -1.59 15.76
C SER A 130 -16.56 -0.27 15.33
N THR A 131 -15.23 -0.19 15.41
CA THR A 131 -14.46 1.04 15.18
C THR A 131 -13.64 0.98 13.90
N THR A 132 -13.07 -0.18 13.55
CA THR A 132 -12.20 -0.39 12.37
C THR A 132 -12.93 -0.35 11.03
N LYS A 133 -14.18 -0.80 10.98
CA LYS A 133 -15.04 -0.78 9.77
C LYS A 133 -15.23 0.59 9.11
N TYR A 134 -14.91 1.67 9.82
CA TYR A 134 -15.10 3.04 9.35
C TYR A 134 -13.87 3.64 8.66
N PHE A 135 -12.74 2.97 8.70
CA PHE A 135 -11.50 3.49 8.10
C PHE A 135 -10.64 2.43 7.41
N ILE A 136 -10.90 1.14 7.62
CA ILE A 136 -10.32 0.05 6.84
C ILE A 136 -11.35 -0.37 5.77
N PRO A 137 -11.02 -0.30 4.47
CA PRO A 137 -11.90 -0.80 3.42
C PRO A 137 -12.17 -2.30 3.57
N THR A 138 -13.39 -2.72 3.22
CA THR A 138 -13.87 -4.11 3.40
C THR A 138 -12.96 -5.16 2.76
N PHE A 139 -12.26 -4.82 1.68
CA PHE A 139 -11.33 -5.73 0.99
C PHE A 139 -10.14 -6.17 1.86
N TYR A 140 -9.79 -5.42 2.91
CA TYR A 140 -8.71 -5.77 3.85
C TYR A 140 -9.22 -6.44 5.13
N LEU A 141 -10.53 -6.65 5.26
CA LEU A 141 -11.11 -7.27 6.44
C LEU A 141 -11.32 -8.77 6.21
N PRO A 142 -11.15 -9.63 7.25
CA PRO A 142 -11.39 -11.07 7.16
C PRO A 142 -12.77 -11.43 6.58
N GLU A 143 -12.87 -12.53 5.83
CA GLU A 143 -14.10 -13.00 5.16
C GLU A 143 -15.30 -13.20 6.10
N GLU A 144 -15.04 -13.54 7.36
CA GLU A 144 -16.06 -13.69 8.42
C GLU A 144 -16.87 -12.40 8.68
N ARG A 145 -16.46 -11.27 8.09
CA ARG A 145 -17.08 -9.94 8.25
C ARG A 145 -17.81 -9.43 7.02
N VAL A 146 -17.66 -10.13 5.89
CA VAL A 146 -18.28 -9.75 4.62
C VAL A 146 -19.65 -10.44 4.46
N ASN A 147 -19.99 -11.40 5.33
CA ASN A 147 -21.23 -12.19 5.31
C ASN A 147 -22.12 -11.95 6.55
#